data_AF-A0AAN6F5V2-F1
#
_entry.id   AF-A0AAN6F5V2-F1
#
_cell.length_a   1.000
_cell.length_b   1.000
_cell.length_c   1.000
_cell.angle_alpha   90.00
_cell.angle_beta   90.00
_cell.angle_gamma   90.00
#
_symmetry.space_group_name_H-M   'P 1'
#
loop_
_entity.id
_entity.type
_entity.pdbx_description
1 polymer ?
#
loop_
_entity_poly.entity_id
_entity_poly.type
_entity_poly.pdbx_seq_one_letter_code
_entity_poly.pdbx_strand_id
1 'polypeptide(L)'
;MPPTSRGLMFLRCIRPASRTPITPLRRATTNNRPSYGLPDRSQVEARKGEIAQQRLDLSQKLEQEPEPKQKEHDSDPEQDQSDKQTDDSRKPFLDFISPSARRWIWRLFYIVPPVAFIILEFPLEVMWVTGPSMSPLLNVNLSPELPQTSDAILVQKVMFENRPMFGLRLPKFELQRGQIIVFYAPHNPEKLAVKRVIGVPGDRVTPLPGYPGGDGPVVIPYNHIWVEGDANNRDKSIDSNWYGPISQNLVIGFVTMVLSPWYAPTVVNWREHDYPAKKSGRVENDVVHDATVDPDKKTMIEAFSNGVAARELAAIRRNRNELPTLMRDSQKFQKLRTMYAHAKFELEQDNPDSREIAQGLVNELEAAFEAVGLSREGKPLPPALKGSIDPSRAGDDGQVGDQSLKQKKLKEYLERQKKGPADVRNDSPGCLNLGAA
;
A
#
# COMPACT_ATOMS: atom_id res chain seq x y z
N MET A 1 -76.74 -13.62 1.95
CA MET A 1 -77.69 -13.33 0.85
C MET A 1 -77.39 -11.94 0.28
N PRO A 2 -77.64 -11.73 -1.03
CA PRO A 2 -76.98 -10.74 -1.91
C PRO A 2 -77.92 -9.52 -2.17
N PRO A 3 -77.85 -8.70 -3.27
CA PRO A 3 -77.84 -9.08 -4.71
C PRO A 3 -76.90 -8.24 -5.65
N THR A 4 -76.24 -8.86 -6.65
CA THR A 4 -76.47 -8.79 -8.15
C THR A 4 -75.99 -7.51 -8.87
N SER A 5 -75.49 -7.44 -10.12
CA SER A 5 -75.23 -8.33 -11.29
C SER A 5 -74.65 -7.41 -12.41
N ARG A 6 -73.60 -7.78 -13.17
CA ARG A 6 -73.55 -8.18 -14.61
C ARG A 6 -72.06 -8.04 -15.02
N GLY A 7 -71.34 -8.89 -15.74
CA GLY A 7 -71.67 -10.01 -16.64
C GLY A 7 -71.17 -9.70 -18.06
N LEU A 8 -70.00 -10.22 -18.47
CA LEU A 8 -69.81 -10.91 -19.77
C LEU A 8 -68.42 -11.57 -19.88
N MET A 9 -68.43 -12.86 -20.20
CA MET A 9 -67.31 -13.74 -20.57
C MET A 9 -67.33 -13.93 -22.09
N PHE A 10 -66.17 -14.09 -22.73
CA PHE A 10 -66.03 -14.97 -23.91
C PHE A 10 -64.66 -15.67 -23.93
N LEU A 11 -64.70 -16.94 -24.30
CA LEU A 11 -63.66 -17.96 -24.21
C LEU A 11 -62.55 -17.81 -25.27
N ARG A 12 -61.31 -18.00 -24.79
CA ARG A 12 -60.27 -18.96 -25.22
C ARG A 12 -60.43 -19.66 -26.59
N CYS A 13 -59.44 -19.45 -27.46
CA CYS A 13 -58.97 -20.44 -28.43
C CYS A 13 -57.44 -20.59 -28.31
N ILE A 14 -57.01 -21.86 -28.21
CA ILE A 14 -55.64 -22.33 -28.06
C ILE A 14 -55.06 -22.61 -29.46
N ARG A 15 -53.79 -22.24 -29.70
CA ARG A 15 -52.81 -23.09 -30.41
C ARG A 15 -51.37 -22.63 -30.16
N PRO A 16 -50.40 -23.56 -30.20
CA PRO A 16 -49.09 -23.42 -29.56
C PRO A 16 -48.05 -22.88 -30.55
N ALA A 17 -47.17 -21.99 -30.08
CA ALA A 17 -45.96 -21.67 -30.81
C ALA A 17 -44.91 -22.75 -30.56
N SER A 18 -44.34 -23.20 -31.67
CA SER A 18 -43.47 -24.34 -31.90
C SER A 18 -42.16 -24.35 -31.13
N ARG A 19 -41.78 -25.57 -30.73
CA ARG A 19 -40.43 -26.00 -30.36
C ARG A 19 -39.43 -25.62 -31.45
N THR A 20 -38.35 -24.92 -31.09
CA THR A 20 -37.10 -24.93 -31.86
C THR A 20 -36.11 -25.89 -31.19
N PRO A 21 -35.42 -26.74 -31.95
CA PRO A 21 -34.54 -27.76 -31.39
C PRO A 21 -33.28 -27.14 -30.80
N ILE A 22 -32.95 -27.61 -29.60
CA ILE A 22 -31.65 -27.45 -28.94
C ILE A 22 -30.60 -28.13 -29.82
N THR A 23 -29.71 -27.35 -30.42
CA THR A 23 -28.48 -27.88 -31.03
C THR A 23 -27.51 -28.21 -29.89
N PRO A 24 -27.01 -29.44 -29.75
CA PRO A 24 -26.02 -29.75 -28.73
C PRO A 24 -24.71 -29.07 -29.11
N LEU A 25 -24.25 -28.13 -28.28
CA LEU A 25 -22.90 -27.59 -28.37
C LEU A 25 -21.91 -28.74 -28.10
N ARG A 26 -21.33 -29.20 -29.20
CA ARG A 26 -20.24 -30.15 -29.29
C ARG A 26 -19.08 -29.64 -28.41
N ARG A 27 -18.67 -30.49 -27.46
CA ARG A 27 -17.47 -30.35 -26.63
C ARG A 27 -16.26 -30.08 -27.54
N ALA A 28 -15.82 -28.82 -27.61
CA ALA A 28 -14.57 -28.43 -28.25
C ALA A 28 -13.45 -28.61 -27.22
N THR A 29 -12.65 -29.67 -27.41
CA THR A 29 -11.33 -29.81 -26.82
C THR A 29 -10.40 -28.82 -27.51
N THR A 30 -10.01 -27.72 -26.86
CA THR A 30 -8.87 -26.91 -27.30
C THR A 30 -8.12 -26.36 -26.08
N ASN A 31 -6.95 -26.95 -25.82
CA ASN A 31 -5.84 -26.23 -25.24
C ASN A 31 -5.59 -24.99 -26.11
N ASN A 32 -5.92 -23.79 -25.61
CA ASN A 32 -5.39 -22.54 -26.15
C ASN A 32 -5.47 -21.47 -25.06
N ARG A 33 -4.36 -21.28 -24.35
CA ARG A 33 -4.10 -20.05 -23.60
C ARG A 33 -3.72 -18.97 -24.64
N PRO A 34 -4.28 -17.76 -24.59
CA PRO A 34 -3.77 -16.66 -25.40
C PRO A 34 -2.38 -16.27 -24.87
N SER A 35 -1.35 -16.51 -25.66
CA SER A 35 -0.02 -15.94 -25.44
C SER A 35 -0.06 -14.48 -25.91
N TYR A 36 0.04 -13.53 -24.98
CA TYR A 36 0.27 -12.13 -25.33
C TYR A 36 1.73 -11.99 -25.79
N GLY A 37 1.96 -12.20 -27.10
CA GLY A 37 3.23 -11.86 -27.72
C GLY A 37 3.40 -10.34 -27.76
N LEU A 38 4.61 -9.85 -27.45
CA LEU A 38 4.96 -8.46 -27.71
C LEU A 38 4.76 -8.16 -29.21
N PRO A 39 4.22 -6.98 -29.57
CA PRO A 39 4.00 -6.62 -30.97
C PRO A 39 5.33 -6.58 -31.73
N ASP A 40 5.33 -7.16 -32.94
CA ASP A 40 6.49 -7.21 -33.82
C ASP A 40 6.98 -5.78 -34.13
N ARG A 41 8.31 -5.60 -34.14
CA ARG A 41 8.97 -4.29 -34.24
C ARG A 41 8.61 -3.57 -35.55
N SER A 42 8.34 -4.34 -36.60
CA SER A 42 7.84 -3.86 -37.89
C SER A 42 6.49 -3.15 -37.78
N GLN A 43 5.57 -3.65 -36.96
CA GLN A 43 4.23 -3.07 -36.78
C GLN A 43 4.28 -1.80 -35.95
N VAL A 44 5.21 -1.71 -34.99
CA VAL A 44 5.42 -0.51 -34.18
C VAL A 44 6.01 0.62 -35.03
N GLU A 45 6.92 0.29 -35.95
CA GLU A 45 7.51 1.27 -36.88
C GLU A 45 6.50 1.74 -37.91
N ALA A 46 5.64 0.86 -38.44
CA ALA A 46 4.53 1.24 -39.32
C ALA A 46 3.56 2.23 -38.64
N ARG A 47 3.16 1.96 -37.39
CA ARG A 47 2.30 2.87 -36.61
C ARG A 47 2.96 4.22 -36.33
N LYS A 48 4.28 4.25 -36.11
CA LYS A 48 5.00 5.52 -35.94
C LYS A 48 5.00 6.34 -37.23
N GLY A 49 5.11 5.69 -38.39
CA GLY A 49 4.99 6.33 -39.70
C GLY A 49 3.61 6.95 -39.93
N GLU A 50 2.54 6.20 -39.63
CA GLU A 50 1.16 6.69 -39.77
C GLU A 50 0.87 7.91 -38.88
N ILE A 51 1.35 7.88 -37.62
CA ILE A 51 1.18 9.00 -36.68
C ILE A 51 1.97 10.24 -37.15
N ALA A 52 3.14 10.05 -37.76
CA ALA A 52 3.93 11.16 -38.29
C ALA A 52 3.25 11.80 -39.52
N GLN A 53 2.66 11.00 -40.40
CA GLN A 53 1.89 11.50 -41.54
C GLN A 53 0.64 12.26 -41.10
N GLN A 54 -0.11 11.73 -40.13
CA GLN A 54 -1.28 12.42 -39.57
C GLN A 54 -0.93 13.77 -38.95
N ARG A 55 0.24 13.89 -38.29
CA ARG A 55 0.70 15.18 -37.74
C ARG A 55 1.08 16.18 -38.83
N LEU A 56 1.70 15.71 -39.91
CA LEU A 56 2.04 16.55 -41.06
C LEU A 56 0.78 17.07 -41.76
N ASP A 57 -0.20 16.20 -42.01
CA ASP A 57 -1.48 16.60 -42.61
C ASP A 57 -2.24 17.59 -41.73
N LEU A 58 -2.23 17.39 -40.41
CA LEU A 58 -2.84 18.33 -39.47
C LEU A 58 -2.13 19.70 -39.48
N SER A 59 -0.81 19.70 -39.62
CA SER A 59 0.00 20.94 -39.67
C SER A 59 -0.29 21.73 -40.96
N GLN A 60 -0.36 21.05 -42.10
CA GLN A 60 -0.73 21.68 -43.38
C GLN A 60 -2.17 22.19 -43.39
N LYS A 61 -3.07 21.52 -42.67
CA LYS A 61 -4.47 21.95 -42.53
C LYS A 61 -4.60 23.19 -41.65
N LEU A 62 -3.70 23.39 -40.68
CA LEU A 62 -3.64 24.58 -39.84
C LEU A 62 -3.04 25.79 -40.55
N GLU A 63 -2.16 25.58 -41.55
CA GLU A 63 -1.59 26.67 -42.36
C GLU A 63 -2.55 27.21 -43.44
N GLN A 64 -3.68 26.53 -43.70
CA GLN A 64 -4.65 26.89 -44.75
C GLN A 64 -5.93 27.58 -44.23
N GLU A 65 -6.07 27.83 -42.92
CA GLU A 65 -7.19 28.64 -42.42
C GLU A 65 -6.88 30.15 -42.49
N PRO A 66 -7.70 30.97 -43.15
CA PRO A 66 -7.53 32.42 -43.16
C PRO A 66 -7.99 33.04 -41.84
N GLU A 67 -7.17 33.92 -41.28
CA GLU A 67 -7.47 34.63 -40.03
C GLU A 67 -8.78 35.45 -40.10
N PRO A 68 -9.56 35.53 -38.99
CA PRO A 68 -10.79 36.29 -38.96
C PRO A 68 -10.54 37.79 -38.81
N LYS A 69 -11.22 38.56 -39.67
CA LYS A 69 -11.20 40.03 -39.77
C LYS A 69 -11.63 40.73 -38.47
N GLN A 70 -10.82 41.70 -38.04
CA GLN A 70 -11.19 42.72 -37.06
C GLN A 70 -12.13 43.77 -37.71
N LYS A 71 -13.12 44.25 -36.95
CA LYS A 71 -14.06 45.29 -37.35
C LYS A 71 -13.41 46.67 -37.31
N GLU A 72 -13.62 47.43 -38.39
CA GLU A 72 -13.28 48.84 -38.56
C GLU A 72 -13.96 49.72 -37.50
N HIS A 73 -13.19 50.62 -36.89
CA HIS A 73 -13.69 51.86 -36.31
C HIS A 73 -12.84 53.00 -36.88
N ASP A 74 -13.53 53.93 -37.55
CA ASP A 74 -12.99 55.07 -38.29
C ASP A 74 -12.11 56.02 -37.44
N SER A 75 -10.94 56.40 -37.96
CA SER A 75 -10.42 57.78 -37.97
C SER A 75 -9.00 57.86 -38.56
N ASP A 76 -8.85 58.54 -39.70
CA ASP A 76 -7.59 59.09 -40.24
C ASP A 76 -7.38 60.54 -39.74
N PRO A 77 -6.19 61.18 -39.91
CA PRO A 77 -4.82 60.65 -39.84
C PRO A 77 -3.83 61.57 -39.05
N GLU A 78 -2.57 61.14 -38.99
CA GLU A 78 -1.33 61.96 -38.90
C GLU A 78 -0.94 62.65 -37.56
N GLN A 79 0.10 62.13 -36.87
CA GLN A 79 1.51 62.56 -37.02
C GLN A 79 2.43 61.98 -35.92
N ASP A 80 3.51 61.36 -36.40
CA ASP A 80 4.90 61.29 -35.90
C ASP A 80 5.27 61.36 -34.40
N GLN A 81 6.09 60.35 -34.04
CA GLN A 81 7.26 60.38 -33.15
C GLN A 81 7.12 60.80 -31.67
N SER A 82 7.41 59.87 -30.76
CA SER A 82 8.73 59.80 -30.09
C SER A 82 8.73 58.83 -28.91
N ASP A 83 9.88 58.14 -28.79
CA ASP A 83 10.23 57.18 -27.76
C ASP A 83 9.97 57.67 -26.32
N LYS A 84 9.52 56.75 -25.45
CA LYS A 84 10.06 56.64 -24.09
C LYS A 84 9.86 55.25 -23.48
N GLN A 85 11.00 54.59 -23.36
CA GLN A 85 11.35 53.41 -22.59
C GLN A 85 10.86 53.48 -21.13
N THR A 86 10.15 52.45 -20.66
CA THR A 86 10.19 52.04 -19.24
C THR A 86 10.11 50.53 -19.11
N ASP A 87 11.19 49.99 -18.55
CA ASP A 87 11.37 48.71 -17.89
C ASP A 87 10.12 48.28 -17.07
N ASP A 88 9.40 47.25 -17.52
CA ASP A 88 8.34 46.62 -16.72
C ASP A 88 8.83 45.25 -16.23
N SER A 89 9.51 45.32 -15.08
CA SER A 89 9.72 44.21 -14.16
C SER A 89 8.44 43.37 -14.05
N ARG A 90 8.52 42.09 -14.42
CA ARG A 90 7.40 41.12 -14.30
C ARG A 90 6.88 41.11 -12.85
N LYS A 91 5.83 41.87 -12.58
CA LYS A 91 5.14 41.85 -11.29
C LYS A 91 4.52 40.46 -11.09
N PRO A 92 4.72 39.80 -9.94
CA PRO A 92 4.14 38.50 -9.69
C PRO A 92 2.61 38.60 -9.76
N PHE A 93 1.98 37.62 -10.40
CA PHE A 93 0.53 37.47 -10.69
C PHE A 93 -0.44 37.75 -9.52
N LEU A 94 0.06 37.94 -8.30
CA LEU A 94 -0.70 38.13 -7.07
C LEU A 94 -1.14 39.58 -6.80
N ASP A 95 -0.68 40.57 -7.56
CA ASP A 95 -1.06 41.99 -7.35
C ASP A 95 -2.42 42.37 -7.97
N PHE A 96 -3.03 41.50 -8.77
CA PHE A 96 -4.38 41.68 -9.30
C PHE A 96 -5.49 41.30 -8.28
N ILE A 97 -5.10 40.77 -7.12
CA ILE A 97 -6.03 40.26 -6.11
C ILE A 97 -6.20 41.28 -4.98
N SER A 98 -7.45 41.64 -4.67
CA SER A 98 -7.75 42.66 -3.64
C SER A 98 -7.10 42.33 -2.28
N PRO A 99 -6.68 43.33 -1.48
CA PRO A 99 -5.99 43.11 -0.20
C PRO A 99 -6.78 42.24 0.79
N SER A 100 -8.11 42.25 0.69
CA SER A 100 -9.01 41.42 1.49
C SER A 100 -9.07 39.97 0.98
N ALA A 101 -9.04 39.76 -0.34
CA ALA A 101 -8.97 38.43 -0.95
C ALA A 101 -7.60 37.77 -0.72
N ARG A 102 -6.50 38.54 -0.75
CA ARG A 102 -5.15 38.05 -0.41
C ARG A 102 -5.12 37.45 1.01
N ARG A 103 -5.68 38.13 2.01
CA ARG A 103 -5.78 37.61 3.39
C ARG A 103 -6.61 36.33 3.49
N TRP A 104 -7.68 36.20 2.72
CA TRP A 104 -8.49 34.99 2.66
C TRP A 104 -7.76 33.81 2.01
N ILE A 105 -7.02 34.06 0.93
CA ILE A 105 -6.19 33.05 0.25
C ILE A 105 -5.08 32.55 1.18
N TRP A 106 -4.41 33.44 1.92
CA TRP A 106 -3.43 33.04 2.92
C TRP A 106 -4.06 32.18 4.03
N ARG A 107 -5.26 32.50 4.51
CA ARG A 107 -5.97 31.66 5.49
C ARG A 107 -6.27 30.27 4.95
N LEU A 108 -6.72 30.16 3.70
CA LEU A 108 -6.94 28.86 3.04
C LEU A 108 -5.63 28.07 2.92
N PHE A 109 -4.50 28.72 2.62
CA PHE A 109 -3.19 28.05 2.56
C PHE A 109 -2.77 27.41 3.89
N TYR A 110 -3.16 27.97 5.03
CA TYR A 110 -2.88 27.39 6.35
C TYR A 110 -3.95 26.40 6.83
N ILE A 111 -5.21 26.52 6.39
CA ILE A 111 -6.32 25.68 6.84
C ILE A 111 -6.46 24.43 5.98
N VAL A 112 -6.29 24.56 4.66
CA VAL A 112 -6.54 23.47 3.71
C VAL A 112 -5.59 22.30 3.90
N PRO A 113 -4.26 22.47 4.08
CA PRO A 113 -3.36 21.32 4.25
C PRO A 113 -3.63 20.51 5.53
N PRO A 114 -3.84 21.11 6.73
CA PRO A 114 -4.24 20.35 7.92
C PRO A 114 -5.59 19.65 7.77
N VAL A 115 -6.58 20.30 7.16
CA VAL A 115 -7.91 19.70 6.95
C VAL A 115 -7.84 18.56 5.94
N ALA A 116 -7.16 18.74 4.81
CA ALA A 116 -6.93 17.68 3.83
C ALA A 116 -6.14 16.52 4.42
N PHE A 117 -5.14 16.80 5.26
CA PHE A 117 -4.38 15.79 5.98
C PHE A 117 -5.26 14.98 6.93
N ILE A 118 -6.11 15.65 7.74
CA ILE A 118 -7.05 14.97 8.64
C ILE A 118 -8.03 14.10 7.85
N ILE A 119 -8.55 14.57 6.71
CA ILE A 119 -9.50 13.82 5.89
C ILE A 119 -8.83 12.61 5.22
N LEU A 120 -7.61 12.77 4.70
CA LEU A 120 -6.89 11.70 4.02
C LEU A 120 -6.34 10.64 4.98
N GLU A 121 -5.98 11.04 6.20
CA GLU A 121 -5.39 10.15 7.21
C GLU A 121 -6.39 9.73 8.31
N PHE A 122 -7.67 10.05 8.17
CA PHE A 122 -8.65 9.66 9.17
C PHE A 122 -8.77 8.12 9.20
N PRO A 123 -8.41 7.47 10.32
CA PRO A 123 -8.46 6.02 10.42
C PRO A 123 -9.90 5.50 10.56
N LEU A 124 -10.90 6.37 10.57
CA LEU A 124 -12.30 6.00 10.71
C LEU A 124 -13.05 6.28 9.41
N GLU A 125 -13.76 5.29 8.90
CA GLU A 125 -14.60 5.41 7.72
C GLU A 125 -16.04 4.99 8.07
N VAL A 126 -17.00 5.77 7.60
CA VAL A 126 -18.42 5.39 7.70
C VAL A 126 -18.79 4.57 6.47
N MET A 127 -19.35 3.39 6.68
CA MET A 127 -19.81 2.51 5.61
C MET A 127 -21.28 2.12 5.80
N TRP A 128 -21.96 1.82 4.71
CA TRP A 128 -23.33 1.33 4.71
C TRP A 128 -23.32 -0.18 4.45
N VAL A 129 -23.96 -0.96 5.33
CA VAL A 129 -24.03 -2.41 5.22
C VAL A 129 -25.40 -2.81 4.72
N THR A 130 -25.43 -3.50 3.59
CA THR A 130 -26.66 -4.07 3.03
C THR A 130 -26.59 -5.60 3.10
N GLY A 131 -27.70 -6.23 3.49
CA GLY A 131 -27.89 -7.68 3.37
C GLY A 131 -27.98 -8.45 4.70
N PRO A 132 -28.39 -9.73 4.65
CA PRO A 132 -28.81 -10.50 5.82
C PRO A 132 -27.68 -11.12 6.64
N SER A 133 -26.46 -11.17 6.12
CA SER A 133 -25.48 -12.14 6.61
C SER A 133 -24.98 -11.87 8.03
N MET A 134 -25.09 -10.63 8.50
CA MET A 134 -24.70 -10.21 9.85
C MET A 134 -25.92 -10.03 10.78
N SER A 135 -27.10 -10.49 10.38
CA SER A 135 -28.28 -10.50 11.26
C SER A 135 -28.09 -11.56 12.37
N PRO A 136 -28.47 -11.28 13.63
CA PRO A 136 -29.29 -10.14 14.07
C PRO A 136 -28.50 -8.87 14.42
N LEU A 137 -27.17 -8.88 14.42
CA LEU A 137 -26.40 -7.71 14.88
C LEU A 137 -26.52 -6.51 13.94
N LEU A 138 -26.52 -6.76 12.62
CA LEU A 138 -26.76 -5.76 11.59
C LEU A 138 -27.95 -6.17 10.73
N ASN A 139 -28.71 -5.18 10.29
CA ASN A 139 -29.89 -5.29 9.43
C ASN A 139 -30.93 -6.24 10.03
N VAL A 140 -31.47 -5.92 11.21
CA VAL A 140 -32.48 -6.75 11.91
C VAL A 140 -33.75 -6.98 11.07
N ASN A 141 -34.11 -6.02 10.21
CA ASN A 141 -35.35 -6.02 9.43
C ASN A 141 -35.13 -6.50 7.99
N LEU A 142 -35.25 -7.82 7.78
CA LEU A 142 -35.22 -8.45 6.44
C LEU A 142 -36.54 -9.13 6.06
N SER A 143 -37.67 -8.62 6.54
CA SER A 143 -38.96 -9.09 6.05
C SER A 143 -39.08 -8.79 4.55
N PRO A 144 -39.46 -9.76 3.70
CA PRO A 144 -39.62 -9.55 2.25
C PRO A 144 -40.72 -8.53 1.91
N GLU A 145 -41.54 -8.16 2.89
CA GLU A 145 -42.62 -7.19 2.80
C GLU A 145 -42.18 -5.76 3.17
N LEU A 146 -40.96 -5.59 3.73
CA LEU A 146 -40.41 -4.30 4.12
C LEU A 146 -39.30 -3.86 3.16
N PRO A 147 -39.09 -2.54 2.99
CA PRO A 147 -37.96 -2.03 2.21
C PRO A 147 -36.64 -2.51 2.82
N GLN A 148 -35.66 -2.82 1.96
CA GLN A 148 -34.32 -3.21 2.40
C GLN A 148 -33.74 -2.13 3.31
N THR A 149 -33.41 -2.52 4.54
CA THR A 149 -32.74 -1.63 5.51
C THR A 149 -31.24 -1.74 5.35
N SER A 150 -30.56 -0.61 5.52
CA SER A 150 -29.11 -0.49 5.49
C SER A 150 -28.62 0.16 6.78
N ASP A 151 -27.76 -0.53 7.51
CA ASP A 151 -27.16 0.02 8.71
C ASP A 151 -25.86 0.76 8.39
N ALA A 152 -25.72 1.97 8.92
CA ALA A 152 -24.47 2.71 8.88
C ALA A 152 -23.56 2.18 10.01
N ILE A 153 -22.31 1.90 9.69
CA ILE A 153 -21.29 1.42 10.63
C ILE A 153 -20.06 2.32 10.57
N LEU A 154 -19.38 2.44 11.70
CA LEU A 154 -18.09 3.08 11.81
C LEU A 154 -17.00 2.01 11.79
N VAL A 155 -16.08 2.15 10.83
CA VAL A 155 -15.00 1.21 10.56
C VAL A 155 -13.68 1.87 10.89
N GLN A 156 -12.91 1.27 11.79
CA GLN A 156 -11.52 1.63 12.03
C GLN A 156 -10.62 0.92 11.02
N LYS A 157 -10.09 1.67 10.05
CA LYS A 157 -9.15 1.17 9.03
C LYS A 157 -7.87 0.66 9.68
N VAL A 158 -7.46 -0.55 9.28
CA VAL A 158 -6.16 -1.10 9.60
C VAL A 158 -5.16 -0.48 8.64
N MET A 159 -4.23 0.33 9.17
CA MET A 159 -3.15 0.89 8.37
C MET A 159 -2.07 -0.19 8.20
N PHE A 160 -2.03 -0.85 7.03
CA PHE A 160 -0.91 -1.74 6.71
C PHE A 160 0.39 -0.94 6.60
N GLU A 161 1.48 -1.64 6.93
CA GLU A 161 2.85 -1.23 7.30
C GLU A 161 3.55 -0.12 6.48
N ASN A 162 2.96 0.36 5.36
CA ASN A 162 3.59 1.28 4.41
C ASN A 162 3.02 2.71 4.40
N ARG A 163 2.12 3.09 5.32
CA ARG A 163 1.73 4.50 5.51
C ARG A 163 2.27 5.05 6.83
N PRO A 164 3.49 5.63 6.85
CA PRO A 164 4.05 6.21 8.04
C PRO A 164 3.27 7.50 8.40
N MET A 165 2.39 7.41 9.39
CA MET A 165 1.90 8.59 10.09
C MET A 165 3.06 9.12 10.94
N PHE A 166 3.70 10.22 10.53
CA PHE A 166 4.76 10.92 11.28
C PHE A 166 5.96 10.07 11.74
N GLY A 167 6.30 8.99 11.02
CA GLY A 167 7.37 8.09 11.46
C GLY A 167 7.04 7.27 12.72
N LEU A 168 5.80 7.36 13.23
CA LEU A 168 5.29 6.42 14.22
C LEU A 168 4.87 5.14 13.50
N ARG A 169 5.54 4.05 13.86
CA ARG A 169 5.07 2.69 13.54
C ARG A 169 3.78 2.49 14.33
N LEU A 170 2.62 2.61 13.67
CA LEU A 170 1.35 2.26 14.31
C LEU A 170 1.44 0.78 14.75
N PRO A 171 0.89 0.43 15.92
CA PRO A 171 0.94 -0.93 16.42
C PRO A 171 0.32 -1.87 15.39
N LYS A 172 0.99 -3.01 15.15
CA LYS A 172 0.45 -4.08 14.30
C LYS A 172 -0.89 -4.49 14.91
N PHE A 173 -1.98 -4.27 14.20
CA PHE A 173 -3.29 -4.68 14.71
C PHE A 173 -3.37 -6.20 14.63
N GLU A 174 -3.46 -6.83 15.79
CA GLU A 174 -3.68 -8.27 15.90
C GLU A 174 -5.18 -8.54 15.78
N LEU A 175 -5.56 -9.34 14.78
CA LEU A 175 -6.92 -9.81 14.65
C LEU A 175 -7.24 -10.76 15.80
N GLN A 176 -8.36 -10.48 16.48
CA GLN A 176 -8.84 -11.25 17.62
C GLN A 176 -10.15 -11.94 17.25
N ARG A 177 -10.35 -13.13 17.83
CA ARG A 177 -11.58 -13.92 17.68
C ARG A 177 -12.79 -13.09 18.13
N GLY A 178 -13.87 -13.14 17.38
CA GLY A 178 -15.11 -12.41 17.67
C GLY A 178 -15.17 -11.00 17.08
N GLN A 179 -14.05 -10.40 16.65
CA GLN A 179 -14.05 -9.10 16.00
C GLN A 179 -14.86 -9.11 14.70
N ILE A 180 -15.47 -7.98 14.36
CA ILE A 180 -16.19 -7.81 13.09
C ILE A 180 -15.30 -6.99 12.17
N ILE A 181 -15.10 -7.49 10.96
CA ILE A 181 -14.18 -6.92 10.00
C ILE A 181 -14.88 -6.61 8.69
N VAL A 182 -14.37 -5.58 8.02
CA VAL A 182 -14.66 -5.29 6.63
C VAL A 182 -13.46 -5.74 5.79
N PHE A 183 -13.70 -6.50 4.75
CA PHE A 183 -12.64 -7.03 3.89
C PHE A 183 -13.11 -7.16 2.43
N TYR A 184 -12.16 -7.25 1.51
CA TYR A 184 -12.45 -7.55 0.11
C TYR A 184 -12.84 -9.02 -0.06
N ALA A 185 -14.00 -9.26 -0.67
CA ALA A 185 -14.51 -10.61 -0.83
C ALA A 185 -13.63 -11.42 -1.80
N PRO A 186 -13.18 -12.64 -1.44
CA PRO A 186 -12.24 -13.41 -2.26
C PRO A 186 -12.84 -13.85 -3.61
N HIS A 187 -14.16 -13.98 -3.70
CA HIS A 187 -14.88 -14.34 -4.92
C HIS A 187 -15.15 -13.15 -5.84
N ASN A 188 -15.10 -11.91 -5.31
CA ASN A 188 -15.28 -10.69 -6.08
C ASN A 188 -14.52 -9.53 -5.41
N PRO A 189 -13.32 -9.16 -5.91
CA PRO A 189 -12.45 -8.17 -5.27
C PRO A 189 -13.00 -6.74 -5.33
N GLU A 190 -14.04 -6.46 -6.12
CA GLU A 190 -14.70 -5.15 -6.15
C GLU A 190 -15.73 -4.99 -5.01
N LYS A 191 -16.10 -6.09 -4.34
CA LYS A 191 -17.11 -6.10 -3.28
C LYS A 191 -16.50 -6.18 -1.90
N LEU A 192 -17.02 -5.34 -1.01
CA LEU A 192 -16.73 -5.42 0.42
C LEU A 192 -17.72 -6.35 1.11
N ALA A 193 -17.20 -7.18 2.00
CA ALA A 193 -18.01 -8.03 2.87
C ALA A 193 -17.74 -7.65 4.33
N VAL A 194 -18.79 -7.71 5.14
CA VAL A 194 -18.73 -7.58 6.60
C VAL A 194 -19.00 -8.94 7.20
N LYS A 195 -18.05 -9.47 7.97
CA LYS A 195 -18.14 -10.77 8.65
C LYS A 195 -17.50 -10.72 10.02
N ARG A 196 -17.79 -11.72 10.84
CA ARG A 196 -17.14 -11.94 12.12
C ARG A 196 -15.96 -12.89 12.00
N VAL A 197 -14.85 -12.56 12.64
CA VAL A 197 -13.70 -13.46 12.81
C VAL A 197 -14.07 -14.56 13.79
N ILE A 198 -14.02 -15.80 13.34
CA ILE A 198 -14.32 -16.97 14.16
C ILE A 198 -13.05 -17.64 14.65
N GLY A 199 -12.05 -17.75 13.77
CA GLY A 199 -10.76 -18.33 14.09
C GLY A 199 -9.60 -17.55 13.49
N VAL A 200 -8.46 -17.63 14.17
CA VAL A 200 -7.19 -16.98 13.83
C VAL A 200 -6.10 -18.04 13.57
N PRO A 201 -4.91 -17.68 13.07
CA PRO A 201 -3.86 -18.66 12.76
C PRO A 201 -3.54 -19.59 13.94
N GLY A 202 -3.54 -20.89 13.70
CA GLY A 202 -3.35 -21.93 14.73
C GLY A 202 -4.63 -22.54 15.27
N ASP A 203 -5.79 -21.91 15.05
CA ASP A 203 -7.08 -22.50 15.41
C ASP A 203 -7.47 -23.66 14.49
N ARG A 204 -8.27 -24.56 15.03
CA ARG A 204 -8.93 -25.63 14.28
C ARG A 204 -10.44 -25.39 14.29
N VAL A 205 -11.01 -25.28 13.10
CA VAL A 205 -12.43 -25.01 12.90
C VAL A 205 -13.08 -26.17 12.15
N THR A 206 -14.15 -26.72 12.70
CA THR A 206 -15.00 -27.66 11.98
C THR A 206 -16.00 -26.87 11.12
N PRO A 207 -15.90 -26.97 9.77
CA PRO A 207 -16.77 -26.21 8.88
C PRO A 207 -18.19 -26.74 8.86
N LEU A 208 -19.14 -25.94 8.35
CA LEU A 208 -20.52 -26.36 8.15
C LEU A 208 -20.64 -27.36 6.99
N PRO A 209 -21.59 -28.32 7.05
CA PRO A 209 -21.74 -29.38 6.05
C PRO A 209 -21.83 -28.86 4.62
N GLY A 210 -21.01 -29.40 3.71
CA GLY A 210 -20.93 -28.94 2.32
C GLY A 210 -19.81 -27.93 2.06
N TYR A 211 -18.80 -27.87 2.92
CA TYR A 211 -17.56 -27.13 2.66
C TYR A 211 -16.77 -27.80 1.52
N PRO A 212 -16.29 -27.05 0.50
CA PRO A 212 -15.56 -27.66 -0.63
C PRO A 212 -14.28 -28.41 -0.25
N GLY A 213 -13.68 -28.09 0.90
CA GLY A 213 -12.50 -28.79 1.43
C GLY A 213 -12.81 -30.07 2.21
N GLY A 214 -14.08 -30.49 2.28
CA GLY A 214 -14.55 -31.66 3.02
C GLY A 214 -15.08 -31.31 4.41
N ASP A 215 -15.81 -32.24 5.04
CA ASP A 215 -16.44 -32.00 6.36
C ASP A 215 -15.47 -32.19 7.55
N GLY A 216 -14.18 -32.39 7.27
CA GLY A 216 -13.13 -32.53 8.29
C GLY A 216 -12.74 -31.18 8.92
N PRO A 217 -12.15 -31.21 10.13
CA PRO A 217 -11.67 -30.00 10.78
C PRO A 217 -10.52 -29.36 9.99
N VAL A 218 -10.59 -28.04 9.82
CA VAL A 218 -9.62 -27.24 9.08
C VAL A 218 -8.75 -26.46 10.06
N VAL A 219 -7.42 -26.58 9.93
CA VAL A 219 -6.46 -25.75 10.66
C VAL A 219 -6.24 -24.46 9.89
N ILE A 220 -6.33 -23.32 10.57
CA ILE A 220 -6.15 -22.00 9.96
C ILE A 220 -4.64 -21.72 9.81
N PRO A 221 -4.15 -21.48 8.58
CA PRO A 221 -2.72 -21.26 8.35
C PRO A 221 -2.27 -19.84 8.75
N TYR A 222 -0.95 -19.64 8.76
CA TYR A 222 -0.34 -18.33 8.99
C TYR A 222 -0.92 -17.26 8.06
N ASN A 223 -1.10 -16.06 8.60
CA ASN A 223 -1.65 -14.90 7.89
C ASN A 223 -3.04 -15.11 7.26
N HIS A 224 -3.80 -16.10 7.74
CA HIS A 224 -5.19 -16.32 7.35
C HIS A 224 -6.12 -16.30 8.56
N ILE A 225 -7.41 -16.12 8.31
CA ILE A 225 -8.48 -16.09 9.30
C ILE A 225 -9.71 -16.83 8.75
N TRP A 226 -10.50 -17.40 9.65
CA TRP A 226 -11.80 -17.98 9.33
C TRP A 226 -12.90 -17.02 9.73
N VAL A 227 -13.77 -16.66 8.79
CA VAL A 227 -14.82 -15.67 9.00
C VAL A 227 -16.20 -16.24 8.70
N GLU A 228 -17.19 -15.89 9.51
CA GLU A 228 -18.58 -16.32 9.33
C GLU A 228 -19.54 -15.14 9.51
N GLY A 229 -20.72 -15.26 8.91
CA GLY A 229 -21.83 -14.37 9.21
C GLY A 229 -22.51 -14.73 10.54
N ASP A 230 -23.20 -13.77 11.15
CA ASP A 230 -24.01 -14.02 12.35
C ASP A 230 -25.36 -14.70 12.01
N ALA A 231 -25.73 -14.72 10.73
CA ALA A 231 -26.98 -15.31 10.28
C ALA A 231 -26.99 -16.84 10.50
N ASN A 232 -28.03 -17.34 11.17
CA ASN A 232 -28.20 -18.77 11.46
C ASN A 232 -28.38 -19.66 10.22
N ASN A 233 -28.64 -19.08 9.04
CA ASN A 233 -28.88 -19.83 7.81
C ASN A 233 -27.71 -19.67 6.84
N ARG A 234 -27.16 -20.81 6.39
CA ARG A 234 -26.06 -20.86 5.40
C ARG A 234 -26.38 -20.11 4.10
N ASP A 235 -27.61 -20.18 3.61
CA ASP A 235 -28.01 -19.52 2.36
C ASP A 235 -27.98 -17.99 2.43
N LYS A 236 -27.97 -17.43 3.66
CA LYS A 236 -27.94 -15.99 3.89
C LYS A 236 -26.52 -15.44 4.05
N SER A 237 -25.51 -16.31 4.13
CA SER A 237 -24.12 -15.90 4.34
C SER A 237 -23.18 -16.67 3.42
N ILE A 238 -22.59 -15.94 2.46
CA ILE A 238 -21.39 -16.41 1.75
C ILE A 238 -20.19 -16.00 2.61
N ASP A 239 -19.52 -16.97 3.21
CA ASP A 239 -18.43 -16.80 4.17
C ASP A 239 -17.38 -17.93 4.07
N SER A 240 -16.51 -18.11 5.07
CA SER A 240 -15.46 -19.12 5.04
C SER A 240 -15.97 -20.56 4.91
N ASN A 241 -17.22 -20.84 5.25
CA ASN A 241 -17.82 -22.15 4.98
C ASN A 241 -18.03 -22.43 3.48
N TRP A 242 -17.92 -21.42 2.62
CA TRP A 242 -18.01 -21.53 1.17
C TRP A 242 -16.66 -21.51 0.46
N TYR A 243 -15.72 -20.67 0.91
CA TYR A 243 -14.44 -20.47 0.22
C TYR A 243 -13.19 -20.79 1.07
N GLY A 244 -13.36 -21.08 2.37
CA GLY A 244 -12.29 -21.41 3.29
C GLY A 244 -11.69 -20.21 4.02
N PRO A 245 -10.50 -20.36 4.63
CA PRO A 245 -9.83 -19.28 5.33
C PRO A 245 -9.36 -18.19 4.34
N ILE A 246 -9.42 -16.93 4.76
CA ILE A 246 -9.03 -15.76 3.93
C ILE A 246 -7.77 -15.12 4.47
N SER A 247 -6.98 -14.48 3.59
CA SER A 247 -5.78 -13.76 4.02
C SER A 247 -6.14 -12.52 4.86
N GLN A 248 -5.38 -12.27 5.92
CA GLN A 248 -5.52 -11.06 6.75
C GLN A 248 -5.26 -9.78 5.95
N ASN A 249 -4.52 -9.86 4.84
CA ASN A 249 -4.23 -8.71 3.97
C ASN A 249 -5.46 -8.20 3.21
N LEU A 250 -6.55 -8.97 3.14
CA LEU A 250 -7.82 -8.53 2.54
C LEU A 250 -8.62 -7.62 3.49
N VAL A 251 -8.26 -7.60 4.78
CA VAL A 251 -8.97 -6.85 5.82
C VAL A 251 -8.70 -5.37 5.69
N ILE A 252 -9.75 -4.58 5.55
CA ILE A 252 -9.67 -3.11 5.46
C ILE A 252 -9.70 -2.50 6.85
N GLY A 253 -10.54 -3.02 7.74
CA GLY A 253 -10.82 -2.38 9.02
C GLY A 253 -11.72 -3.20 9.94
N PHE A 254 -11.81 -2.76 11.19
CA PHE A 254 -12.66 -3.32 12.23
C PHE A 254 -13.91 -2.46 12.42
N VAL A 255 -15.07 -3.09 12.61
CA VAL A 255 -16.30 -2.39 12.94
C VAL A 255 -16.30 -2.06 14.44
N THR A 256 -16.31 -0.76 14.76
CA THR A 256 -16.25 -0.27 16.15
C THR A 256 -17.59 0.18 16.69
N MET A 257 -18.45 0.75 15.82
CA MET A 257 -19.74 1.30 16.22
C MET A 257 -20.79 1.07 15.14
N VAL A 258 -22.01 0.73 15.54
CA VAL A 258 -23.19 0.79 14.67
C VAL A 258 -23.81 2.17 14.85
N LEU A 259 -23.90 2.93 13.77
CA LEU A 259 -24.44 4.30 13.77
C LEU A 259 -25.93 4.33 13.51
N SER A 260 -26.51 3.23 13.00
CA SER A 260 -27.96 3.12 12.80
C SER A 260 -28.66 2.60 14.06
N PRO A 261 -29.77 3.23 14.51
CA PRO A 261 -30.26 4.53 14.05
C PRO A 261 -29.39 5.69 14.55
N TRP A 262 -29.31 6.79 13.78
CA TRP A 262 -28.38 7.92 14.03
C TRP A 262 -28.53 8.60 15.40
N TYR A 263 -29.69 8.44 16.05
CA TYR A 263 -29.96 8.99 17.38
C TYR A 263 -29.47 8.09 18.53
N ALA A 264 -29.07 6.84 18.26
CA ALA A 264 -28.61 5.89 19.28
C ALA A 264 -27.44 5.04 18.76
N PRO A 265 -26.26 5.65 18.52
CA PRO A 265 -25.09 4.90 18.10
C PRO A 265 -24.69 3.89 19.18
N THR A 266 -24.45 2.65 18.78
CA THR A 266 -24.14 1.53 19.67
C THR A 266 -22.72 1.05 19.45
N VAL A 267 -21.89 1.09 20.50
CA VAL A 267 -20.52 0.57 20.45
C VAL A 267 -20.55 -0.96 20.36
N VAL A 268 -19.81 -1.51 19.41
CA VAL A 268 -19.74 -2.97 19.21
C VAL A 268 -18.72 -3.56 20.17
N ASN A 269 -19.20 -4.08 21.30
CA ASN A 269 -18.36 -4.87 22.19
C ASN A 269 -18.26 -6.32 21.71
N TRP A 270 -17.31 -6.59 20.82
CA TRP A 270 -17.15 -7.89 20.19
C TRP A 270 -16.82 -9.04 21.18
N ARG A 271 -16.35 -8.75 22.39
CA ARG A 271 -16.03 -9.77 23.42
C ARG A 271 -17.27 -10.35 24.10
N GLU A 272 -18.29 -9.52 24.26
CA GLU A 272 -19.51 -9.87 25.00
C GLU A 272 -20.57 -10.52 24.10
N HIS A 273 -20.49 -10.32 22.79
CA HIS A 273 -21.44 -10.90 21.85
C HIS A 273 -21.27 -12.41 21.70
N ASP A 274 -22.37 -13.15 21.86
CA ASP A 274 -22.44 -14.55 21.47
C ASP A 274 -22.88 -14.68 20.01
N TYR A 275 -22.21 -15.58 19.29
CA TYR A 275 -22.46 -15.87 17.88
C TYR A 275 -22.52 -17.38 17.64
N PRO A 276 -23.14 -17.85 16.54
CA PRO A 276 -23.46 -19.27 16.35
C PRO A 276 -22.26 -20.21 16.49
N ALA A 277 -21.11 -19.83 15.92
CA ALA A 277 -19.89 -20.63 15.99
C ALA A 277 -19.39 -20.83 17.44
N LYS A 278 -19.43 -19.78 18.27
CA LYS A 278 -19.02 -19.82 19.68
C LYS A 278 -19.89 -20.77 20.51
N LYS A 279 -21.20 -20.82 20.22
CA LYS A 279 -22.15 -21.73 20.90
C LYS A 279 -22.02 -23.18 20.45
N SER A 280 -21.61 -23.40 19.21
CA SER A 280 -21.56 -24.74 18.61
C SER A 280 -20.38 -25.61 19.05
N GLY A 281 -19.36 -25.03 19.70
CA GLY A 281 -18.14 -25.77 20.08
C GLY A 281 -17.29 -26.24 18.90
N ARG A 282 -17.53 -25.73 17.68
CA ARG A 282 -16.82 -26.12 16.45
C ARG A 282 -15.38 -25.60 16.36
N VAL A 283 -14.97 -24.74 17.28
CA VAL A 283 -13.68 -24.05 17.24
C VAL A 283 -12.84 -24.50 18.41
N GLU A 284 -11.70 -25.11 18.11
CA GLU A 284 -10.65 -25.42 19.07
C GLU A 284 -9.56 -24.36 18.91
N ASN A 285 -9.27 -23.64 20.00
CA ASN A 285 -8.35 -22.50 19.97
C ASN A 285 -6.89 -22.98 20.08
N ASP A 286 -6.00 -22.35 19.30
CA ASP A 286 -4.54 -22.46 19.43
C ASP A 286 -4.00 -23.92 19.40
N VAL A 287 -4.64 -24.79 18.62
CA VAL A 287 -4.28 -26.22 18.52
C VAL A 287 -2.91 -26.41 17.87
N VAL A 288 -2.58 -25.60 16.85
CA VAL A 288 -1.35 -25.76 16.05
C VAL A 288 -0.51 -24.49 16.14
N HIS A 289 0.39 -24.46 17.13
CA HIS A 289 1.28 -23.32 17.39
C HIS A 289 2.20 -23.03 16.19
N ASP A 290 2.61 -24.07 15.47
CA ASP A 290 3.39 -23.98 14.24
C ASP A 290 2.72 -23.13 13.15
N ALA A 291 1.38 -23.09 13.12
CA ALA A 291 0.63 -22.32 12.14
C ALA A 291 0.52 -20.83 12.50
N THR A 292 0.87 -20.45 13.73
CA THR A 292 0.95 -19.05 14.17
C THR A 292 2.29 -18.41 13.79
N VAL A 293 3.34 -19.22 13.63
CA VAL A 293 4.69 -18.73 13.31
C VAL A 293 4.79 -18.37 11.82
N ASP A 294 5.45 -17.25 11.54
CA ASP A 294 5.76 -16.84 10.18
C ASP A 294 6.64 -17.91 9.49
N PRO A 295 6.24 -18.46 8.33
CA PRO A 295 7.02 -19.46 7.64
C PRO A 295 8.42 -18.95 7.28
N ASP A 296 8.57 -17.65 6.97
CA ASP A 296 9.88 -17.09 6.66
C ASP A 296 10.78 -17.17 7.89
N LYS A 297 10.29 -16.79 9.07
CA LYS A 297 11.04 -16.91 10.33
C LYS A 297 11.39 -18.37 10.65
N LYS A 298 10.48 -19.30 10.40
CA LYS A 298 10.75 -20.73 10.58
C LYS A 298 11.90 -21.19 9.68
N THR A 299 11.88 -20.82 8.40
CA THR A 299 12.97 -21.14 7.47
C THR A 299 14.31 -20.49 7.87
N MET A 300 14.28 -19.27 8.45
CA MET A 300 15.49 -18.61 8.97
C MET A 300 16.15 -19.46 10.06
N ILE A 301 15.38 -19.87 11.05
CA ILE A 301 15.87 -20.65 12.21
C ILE A 301 16.33 -22.04 11.76
N GLU A 302 15.53 -22.70 10.89
CA GLU A 302 15.86 -24.03 10.39
C GLU A 302 17.15 -24.06 9.58
N ALA A 303 17.50 -22.99 8.87
CA ALA A 303 18.74 -22.93 8.09
C ALA A 303 20.02 -23.02 8.95
N PHE A 304 19.95 -22.58 10.22
CA PHE A 304 21.05 -22.73 11.16
C PHE A 304 21.07 -24.11 11.80
N SER A 305 19.90 -24.64 12.19
CA SER A 305 19.81 -25.95 12.84
C SER A 305 20.11 -27.14 11.91
N ASN A 306 19.75 -27.04 10.62
CA ASN A 306 19.99 -28.11 9.64
C ASN A 306 21.42 -28.07 9.02
N GLY A 307 22.27 -27.11 9.42
CA GLY A 307 23.63 -26.96 8.94
C GLY A 307 23.79 -26.38 7.53
N VAL A 308 22.70 -25.91 6.90
CA VAL A 308 22.77 -25.22 5.59
C VAL A 308 23.56 -23.92 5.71
N ALA A 309 23.33 -23.14 6.78
CA ALA A 309 24.06 -21.90 7.04
C ALA A 309 25.58 -22.13 7.15
N ALA A 310 26.02 -23.23 7.77
CA ALA A 310 27.44 -23.59 7.87
C ALA A 310 28.06 -23.90 6.50
N ARG A 311 27.31 -24.56 5.61
CA ARG A 311 27.75 -24.85 4.23
C ARG A 311 27.85 -23.58 3.39
N GLU A 312 26.87 -22.70 3.50
CA GLU A 312 26.88 -21.39 2.82
C GLU A 312 28.04 -20.53 3.33
N LEU A 313 28.33 -20.52 4.64
CA LEU A 313 29.50 -19.85 5.21
C LEU A 313 30.81 -20.40 4.63
N ALA A 314 30.95 -21.73 4.54
CA ALA A 314 32.12 -22.35 3.95
C ALA A 314 32.27 -22.01 2.45
N ALA A 315 31.16 -21.92 1.71
CA ALA A 315 31.16 -21.51 0.31
C ALA A 315 31.58 -20.03 0.14
N ILE A 316 31.06 -19.15 0.99
CA ILE A 316 31.42 -17.72 1.01
C ILE A 316 32.92 -17.55 1.30
N ARG A 317 33.46 -18.28 2.27
CA ARG A 317 34.89 -18.25 2.60
C ARG A 317 35.78 -18.73 1.46
N ARG A 318 35.35 -19.77 0.72
CA ARG A 318 36.09 -20.28 -0.46
C ARG A 318 36.09 -19.28 -1.61
N ASN A 319 34.95 -18.64 -1.86
CA ASN A 319 34.77 -17.75 -3.02
C ASN A 319 34.84 -16.26 -2.63
N ARG A 320 35.55 -15.93 -1.54
CA ARG A 320 35.58 -14.57 -0.96
C ARG A 320 35.96 -13.49 -1.97
N ASN A 321 36.93 -13.80 -2.84
CA ASN A 321 37.44 -12.88 -3.85
C ASN A 321 36.44 -12.64 -5.01
N GLU A 322 35.48 -13.55 -5.21
CA GLU A 322 34.45 -13.46 -6.26
C GLU A 322 33.15 -12.81 -5.75
N LEU A 323 33.01 -12.59 -4.44
CA LEU A 323 31.81 -11.93 -3.88
C LEU A 323 31.51 -10.56 -4.52
N PRO A 324 32.50 -9.67 -4.75
CA PRO A 324 32.24 -8.38 -5.39
C PRO A 324 31.69 -8.50 -6.83
N THR A 325 32.07 -9.56 -7.56
CA THR A 325 31.55 -9.80 -8.91
C THR A 325 30.16 -10.43 -8.88
N LEU A 326 29.90 -11.33 -7.93
CA LEU A 326 28.59 -11.94 -7.69
C LEU A 326 27.54 -10.91 -7.26
N MET A 327 27.94 -9.86 -6.52
CA MET A 327 27.06 -8.77 -6.09
C MET A 327 26.57 -7.87 -7.23
N ARG A 328 27.14 -7.98 -8.44
CA ARG A 328 26.60 -7.28 -9.62
C ARG A 328 25.28 -7.88 -10.10
N ASP A 329 25.03 -9.16 -9.79
CA ASP A 329 23.79 -9.84 -10.10
C ASP A 329 22.75 -9.53 -9.01
N SER A 330 21.62 -8.94 -9.42
CA SER A 330 20.54 -8.54 -8.52
C SER A 330 20.00 -9.72 -7.70
N GLN A 331 19.83 -10.90 -8.30
CA GLN A 331 19.27 -12.05 -7.58
C GLN A 331 20.25 -12.60 -6.56
N LYS A 332 21.53 -12.72 -6.92
CA LYS A 332 22.57 -13.18 -6.00
C LYS A 332 22.80 -12.19 -4.87
N PHE A 333 22.74 -10.89 -5.18
CA PHE A 333 22.82 -9.84 -4.16
C PHE A 333 21.66 -9.91 -3.17
N GLN A 334 20.41 -10.11 -3.64
CA GLN A 334 19.27 -10.31 -2.75
C GLN A 334 19.45 -11.55 -1.87
N LYS A 335 19.97 -12.67 -2.42
CA LYS A 335 20.28 -13.87 -1.64
C LYS A 335 21.32 -13.59 -0.53
N LEU A 336 22.37 -12.84 -0.82
CA LEU A 336 23.38 -12.46 0.19
C LEU A 336 22.76 -11.57 1.27
N ARG A 337 21.88 -10.64 0.88
CA ARG A 337 21.17 -9.76 1.81
C ARG A 337 20.18 -10.51 2.70
N THR A 338 19.46 -11.49 2.18
CA THR A 338 18.58 -12.34 3.00
C THR A 338 19.40 -13.17 3.98
N MET A 339 20.50 -13.78 3.55
CA MET A 339 21.40 -14.51 4.47
C MET A 339 21.98 -13.61 5.57
N TYR A 340 22.37 -12.37 5.24
CA TYR A 340 22.80 -11.39 6.24
C TYR A 340 21.68 -11.09 7.25
N ALA A 341 20.46 -10.86 6.77
CA ALA A 341 19.31 -10.61 7.65
C ALA A 341 19.02 -11.81 8.57
N HIS A 342 19.10 -13.04 8.04
CA HIS A 342 18.89 -14.26 8.83
C HIS A 342 19.97 -14.40 9.91
N ALA A 343 21.24 -14.18 9.57
CA ALA A 343 22.33 -14.26 10.52
C ALA A 343 22.25 -13.18 11.61
N LYS A 344 21.85 -11.95 11.26
CA LYS A 344 21.63 -10.88 12.22
C LYS A 344 20.46 -11.20 13.16
N PHE A 345 19.36 -11.73 12.63
CA PHE A 345 18.20 -12.17 13.43
C PHE A 345 18.58 -13.30 14.39
N GLU A 346 19.37 -14.28 13.95
CA GLU A 346 19.84 -15.38 14.81
C GLU A 346 20.75 -14.88 15.95
N LEU A 347 21.61 -13.89 15.68
CA LEU A 347 22.43 -13.23 16.71
C LEU A 347 21.57 -12.46 17.73
N GLU A 348 20.44 -11.89 17.32
CA GLU A 348 19.49 -11.21 18.22
C GLU A 348 18.79 -12.19 19.16
N GLN A 349 18.58 -13.45 18.74
CA GLN A 349 18.00 -14.51 19.58
C GLN A 349 19.00 -15.10 20.59
N ASP A 350 20.30 -14.82 20.44
CA ASP A 350 21.41 -15.27 21.32
C ASP A 350 21.49 -16.80 21.52
N ASN A 351 21.19 -17.58 20.47
CA ASN A 351 21.31 -19.04 20.50
C ASN A 351 22.80 -19.48 20.55
N PRO A 352 23.25 -20.25 21.56
CA PRO A 352 24.67 -20.56 21.73
C PRO A 352 25.25 -21.43 20.60
N ASP A 353 24.46 -22.37 20.07
CA ASP A 353 24.92 -23.32 19.06
C ASP A 353 25.08 -22.67 17.67
N SER A 354 24.21 -21.73 17.32
CA SER A 354 24.21 -21.04 16.02
C SER A 354 25.09 -19.79 16.01
N ARG A 355 25.45 -19.25 17.18
CA ARG A 355 26.12 -17.94 17.34
C ARG A 355 27.41 -17.83 16.55
N GLU A 356 28.26 -18.86 16.58
CA GLU A 356 29.55 -18.83 15.88
C GLU A 356 29.36 -18.75 14.35
N ILE A 357 28.42 -19.53 13.81
CA ILE A 357 28.11 -19.57 12.38
C ILE A 357 27.47 -18.25 11.95
N ALA A 358 26.51 -17.74 12.73
CA ALA A 358 25.84 -16.48 12.46
C ALA A 358 26.82 -15.31 12.48
N GLN A 359 27.71 -15.24 13.48
CA GLN A 359 28.77 -14.23 13.55
C GLN A 359 29.74 -14.34 12.37
N GLY A 360 30.11 -15.57 11.99
CA GLY A 360 30.96 -15.82 10.82
C GLY A 360 30.34 -15.29 9.52
N LEU A 361 29.04 -15.56 9.30
CA LEU A 361 28.30 -15.06 8.14
C LEU A 361 28.22 -13.53 8.12
N VAL A 362 27.87 -12.92 9.25
CA VAL A 362 27.80 -11.46 9.37
C VAL A 362 29.14 -10.83 9.02
N ASN A 363 30.24 -11.29 9.61
CA ASN A 363 31.57 -10.71 9.38
C ASN A 363 32.02 -10.81 7.91
N GLU A 364 31.80 -11.95 7.26
CA GLU A 364 32.20 -12.14 5.85
C GLU A 364 31.33 -11.31 4.90
N LEU A 365 30.01 -11.23 5.16
CA LEU A 365 29.09 -10.45 4.34
C LEU A 365 29.29 -8.94 4.51
N GLU A 366 29.56 -8.47 5.72
CA GLU A 366 29.89 -7.05 5.97
C GLU A 366 31.16 -6.63 5.22
N ALA A 367 32.21 -7.45 5.29
CA ALA A 367 33.45 -7.20 4.54
C ALA A 367 33.20 -7.18 3.02
N ALA A 368 32.34 -8.07 2.52
CA ALA A 368 31.98 -8.11 1.11
C ALA A 368 31.16 -6.88 0.68
N PHE A 369 30.22 -6.41 1.50
CA PHE A 369 29.44 -5.19 1.23
C PHE A 369 30.34 -3.94 1.22
N GLU A 370 31.26 -3.82 2.18
CA GLU A 370 32.21 -2.72 2.24
C GLU A 370 33.13 -2.68 1.01
N ALA A 371 33.58 -3.84 0.52
CA ALA A 371 34.42 -3.94 -0.68
C ALA A 371 33.74 -3.40 -1.96
N VAL A 372 32.40 -3.42 -2.01
CA VAL A 372 31.61 -2.86 -3.13
C VAL A 372 31.22 -1.39 -2.89
N GLY A 373 31.60 -0.83 -1.74
CA GLY A 373 31.24 0.54 -1.33
C GLY A 373 29.79 0.67 -0.87
N LEU A 374 29.22 -0.42 -0.34
CA LEU A 374 27.95 -0.41 0.39
C LEU A 374 28.23 -0.24 1.89
N SER A 375 27.19 0.11 2.65
CA SER A 375 27.25 0.07 4.11
C SER A 375 27.35 -1.39 4.59
N ARG A 376 27.74 -1.59 5.85
CA ARG A 376 27.72 -2.91 6.50
C ARG A 376 26.37 -3.62 6.41
N GLU A 377 25.28 -2.86 6.30
CA GLU A 377 23.92 -3.40 6.13
C GLU A 377 23.52 -3.67 4.67
N GLY A 378 24.44 -3.50 3.71
CA GLY A 378 24.17 -3.66 2.27
C GLY A 378 23.36 -2.51 1.65
N LYS A 379 23.16 -1.39 2.36
CA LYS A 379 22.51 -0.18 1.83
C LYS A 379 23.51 0.69 1.06
N PRO A 380 23.10 1.41 0.00
CA PRO A 380 23.98 2.31 -0.73
C PRO A 380 24.48 3.44 0.17
N LEU A 381 25.80 3.66 0.18
CA LEU A 381 26.38 4.80 0.89
C LEU A 381 26.24 6.08 0.07
N PRO A 382 26.00 7.24 0.72
CA PRO A 382 26.06 8.52 0.03
C PRO A 382 27.46 8.71 -0.59
N PRO A 383 27.57 9.37 -1.75
CA PRO A 383 28.84 9.51 -2.48
C PRO A 383 30.01 10.04 -1.64
N ALA A 384 29.73 10.90 -0.66
CA ALA A 384 30.72 11.47 0.25
C ALA A 384 31.41 10.45 1.18
N LEU A 385 30.75 9.32 1.49
CA LEU A 385 31.29 8.27 2.36
C LEU A 385 31.92 7.11 1.56
N LYS A 386 31.71 7.06 0.24
CA LYS A 386 32.20 5.98 -0.61
C LYS A 386 33.73 6.01 -0.80
N GLY A 387 34.34 7.20 -0.70
CA GLY A 387 35.78 7.40 -0.91
C GLY A 387 36.67 7.03 0.29
N SER A 388 36.13 6.98 1.52
CA SER A 388 36.94 6.72 2.72
C SER A 388 37.23 5.25 2.99
N ILE A 389 36.64 4.32 2.23
CA ILE A 389 36.68 2.87 2.49
C ILE A 389 37.49 2.11 1.42
N ASP A 390 37.84 2.74 0.30
CA ASP A 390 38.54 2.11 -0.83
C ASP A 390 40.05 1.92 -0.55
N PRO A 391 40.54 0.70 -0.26
CA PRO A 391 41.96 0.46 0.06
C PRO A 391 42.84 0.56 -1.19
N SER A 392 42.25 0.42 -2.38
CA SER A 392 42.90 0.42 -3.68
C SER A 392 43.26 1.81 -4.19
N ARG A 393 42.72 2.87 -3.57
CA ARG A 393 42.93 4.26 -3.97
C ARG A 393 44.04 4.98 -3.21
N ALA A 394 44.78 4.27 -2.36
CA ALA A 394 45.88 4.81 -1.56
C ALA A 394 47.15 5.12 -2.39
N GLY A 395 47.13 4.99 -3.72
CA GLY A 395 48.30 5.16 -4.59
C GLY A 395 48.14 6.17 -5.73
N ASP A 396 47.12 7.03 -5.73
CA ASP A 396 46.96 8.09 -6.74
C ASP A 396 47.00 9.47 -6.07
N ASP A 397 48.20 10.03 -6.00
CA ASP A 397 48.55 11.28 -5.34
C ASP A 397 48.02 12.49 -6.13
N GLY A 398 46.72 12.75 -6.00
CA GLY A 398 46.10 13.95 -6.60
C GLY A 398 44.85 14.49 -5.88
N GLN A 399 44.15 13.65 -5.09
CA GLN A 399 42.90 14.05 -4.40
C GLN A 399 43.00 14.05 -2.86
N VAL A 400 44.14 13.63 -2.29
CA VAL A 400 44.34 13.50 -0.83
C VAL A 400 44.16 14.84 -0.10
N GLY A 401 44.49 15.96 -0.75
CA GLY A 401 44.40 17.31 -0.16
C GLY A 401 42.97 17.74 0.19
N ASP A 402 42.01 17.57 -0.72
CA ASP A 402 40.66 18.13 -0.55
C ASP A 402 39.78 17.27 0.38
N GLN A 403 39.96 15.95 0.38
CA GLN A 403 39.23 15.05 1.30
C GLN A 403 39.76 15.14 2.73
N SER A 404 41.07 15.23 2.92
CA SER A 404 41.70 15.49 4.24
C SER A 404 41.19 16.80 4.84
N LEU A 405 41.08 17.85 4.01
CA LEU A 405 40.62 19.17 4.44
C LEU A 405 39.15 19.18 4.85
N LYS A 406 38.29 18.45 4.12
CA LYS A 406 36.87 18.26 4.48
C LYS A 406 36.70 17.45 5.78
N GLN A 407 37.49 16.39 5.98
CA GLN A 407 37.47 15.62 7.22
C GLN A 407 37.98 16.42 8.42
N LYS A 408 39.02 17.25 8.22
CA LYS A 408 39.56 18.15 9.24
C LYS A 408 38.54 19.21 9.64
N LYS A 409 37.85 19.83 8.65
CA LYS A 409 36.75 20.78 8.89
C LYS A 409 35.56 20.14 9.60
N LEU A 410 35.22 18.88 9.28
CA LEU A 410 34.14 18.16 9.94
C LEU A 410 34.48 17.83 11.39
N LYS A 411 35.71 17.39 11.69
CA LYS A 411 36.18 17.21 13.08
C LYS A 411 36.16 18.51 13.85
N GLU A 412 36.64 19.61 13.26
CA GLU A 412 36.63 20.94 13.89
C GLU A 412 35.19 21.42 14.16
N TYR A 413 34.25 21.18 13.24
CA TYR A 413 32.83 21.47 13.43
C TYR A 413 32.20 20.65 14.57
N LEU A 414 32.50 19.36 14.64
CA LEU A 414 32.00 18.47 15.70
C LEU A 414 32.62 18.81 17.07
N GLU A 415 33.88 19.25 17.11
CA GLU A 415 34.52 19.76 18.33
C GLU A 415 33.92 21.10 18.78
N ARG A 416 33.58 21.99 17.84
CA ARG A 416 32.83 23.22 18.13
C ARG A 416 31.42 22.94 18.65
N GLN A 417 30.75 21.91 18.16
CA GLN A 417 29.44 21.48 18.66
C GLN A 417 29.52 20.82 20.04
N LYS A 418 30.63 20.12 20.35
CA LYS A 418 30.88 19.55 21.69
C LYS A 418 31.25 20.61 22.72
N LYS A 419 31.90 21.69 22.32
CA LYS A 419 32.06 22.90 23.14
C LYS A 419 30.78 23.74 23.07
N GLY A 420 29.77 23.38 23.85
CA GLY A 420 28.58 24.20 24.04
C GLY A 420 28.90 25.63 24.51
N PRO A 421 27.93 26.56 24.50
CA PRO A 421 28.15 28.00 24.63
C PRO A 421 28.45 28.38 26.09
N ALA A 422 29.71 28.22 26.48
CA ALA A 422 30.27 28.86 27.67
C ALA A 422 31.70 29.28 27.30
N ASP A 423 32.04 30.54 27.58
CA ASP A 423 33.32 31.21 27.31
C ASP A 423 33.59 31.75 25.90
N VAL A 424 32.68 32.60 25.39
CA VAL A 424 33.14 33.74 24.58
C VAL A 424 33.16 34.98 25.48
N ARG A 425 34.30 35.19 26.15
CA ARG A 425 34.63 36.48 26.78
C ARG A 425 34.82 37.51 25.66
N ASN A 426 34.10 38.62 25.80
CA ASN A 426 34.26 39.82 24.98
C ASN A 426 35.64 40.45 25.23
N ASP A 427 36.60 40.17 24.37
CA ASP A 427 37.80 41.00 24.23
C ASP A 427 37.80 41.59 22.82
N SER A 428 37.24 42.80 22.70
CA SER A 428 37.38 43.64 21.50
C SER A 428 38.67 44.45 21.61
N PRO A 429 39.64 44.34 20.67
CA PRO A 429 40.73 45.29 20.59
C PRO A 429 40.31 46.51 19.76
N GLY A 430 40.83 47.67 20.17
CA GLY A 430 40.36 49.01 19.81
C GLY A 430 40.24 49.34 18.33
N CYS A 431 39.18 50.09 18.02
CA CYS A 431 39.12 50.96 16.86
C CYS A 431 39.48 52.39 17.26
N LEU A 432 40.35 52.95 16.44
CA LEU A 432 41.05 54.22 16.55
C LEU A 432 40.13 55.44 16.60
N ASN A 433 40.45 56.35 17.52
CA ASN A 433 40.11 57.76 17.45
C ASN A 433 40.98 58.45 16.39
N LEU A 434 40.35 59.05 15.38
CA LEU A 434 40.92 60.09 14.52
C LEU A 434 39.75 60.97 14.07
N GLY A 435 39.68 62.17 14.64
CA GLY A 435 38.57 63.10 14.48
C GLY A 435 38.70 64.06 13.30
N ALA A 436 37.68 64.91 13.13
CA ALA A 436 37.78 66.36 12.96
C ALA A 436 36.43 66.94 12.51
N ALA A 437 36.17 68.15 13.01
CA ALA A 437 35.10 69.13 12.71
C ALA A 437 33.91 69.14 13.67
#